data_AF-A0A2G9H2H3-F1
#
_entry.id   AF-A0A2G9H2H3-F1
#
_cell.length_a   1.000
_cell.length_b   1.000
_cell.length_c   1.000
_cell.angle_alpha   90.00
_cell.angle_beta   90.00
_cell.angle_gamma   90.00
#
_symmetry.space_group_name_H-M   'P 1'
#
loop_
_entity.id
_entity.type
_entity.pdbx_description
1 polymer ?
#
loop_
_entity_poly.entity_id
_entity_poly.type
_entity_poly.pdbx_seq_one_letter_code
_entity_poly.pdbx_strand_id
1 'polypeptide(L)'
;MWQVFTWRKDGKVSLASEATANLPSASANFTTLLKIFANNGLDLSDLAALSGAHTIGVSHCTLVARRLYNFTGKGDSDPSLNIEYANKLRTICPNLINSSTILEMDPESSLSFDSHY
;
A
#
# COMPACT_ATOMS: atom_id res chain seq x y z
N MET A 1 23.78 -2.24 7.47
CA MET A 1 23.24 -1.00 8.08
C MET A 1 23.90 0.18 7.39
N TRP A 2 23.13 1.17 6.92
CA TRP A 2 23.68 2.35 6.24
C TRP A 2 23.67 3.58 7.16
N GLN A 3 24.52 4.55 6.88
CA GLN A 3 24.54 5.82 7.61
C GLN A 3 23.46 6.74 7.07
N VAL A 4 22.60 7.24 7.95
CA VAL A 4 21.55 8.21 7.59
C VAL A 4 22.00 9.63 7.89
N PHE A 5 21.57 10.59 7.07
CA PHE A 5 21.74 12.01 7.38
C PHE A 5 20.96 12.37 8.66
N THR A 6 21.63 13.07 9.57
CA THR A 6 21.10 13.52 10.86
C THR A 6 20.78 15.03 10.83
N TRP A 7 20.36 15.61 11.96
CA TRP A 7 20.07 17.05 12.16
C TRP A 7 18.75 17.60 11.62
N ARG A 8 17.78 16.76 11.23
CA ARG A 8 16.39 17.21 11.04
C ARG A 8 15.83 17.75 12.37
N LYS A 9 15.05 18.83 12.31
CA LYS A 9 14.38 19.46 13.46
C LYS A 9 12.88 19.19 13.41
N ASP A 10 12.23 19.24 14.57
CA ASP A 10 10.80 19.00 14.68
C ASP A 10 9.97 20.19 14.15
N GLY A 11 8.94 19.88 13.37
CA GLY A 11 7.94 20.86 12.93
C GLY A 11 7.05 21.30 14.09
N LYS A 12 6.63 22.58 14.10
CA LYS A 12 5.75 23.15 15.14
C LYS A 12 4.28 23.25 14.73
N VAL A 13 3.96 22.88 13.49
CA VAL A 13 2.63 22.98 12.90
C VAL A 13 2.30 21.63 12.26
N SER A 14 1.07 21.18 12.45
CA SER A 14 0.52 19.97 11.83
C SER A 14 -0.80 20.30 11.15
N LEU A 15 -0.90 20.06 9.84
CA LEU A 15 -2.07 20.34 9.03
C LEU A 15 -2.60 19.05 8.41
N ALA A 16 -3.80 18.62 8.81
CA ALA A 16 -4.43 17.42 8.24
C ALA A 16 -4.61 17.52 6.72
N SER A 17 -4.81 18.73 6.19
CA SER A 17 -4.92 18.99 4.75
C SER A 17 -3.65 18.61 3.98
N GLU A 18 -2.47 18.74 4.57
CA GLU A 18 -1.22 18.34 3.92
C GLU A 18 -1.14 16.81 3.78
N ALA A 19 -1.58 16.06 4.78
CA ALA A 19 -1.63 14.60 4.71
C ALA A 19 -2.61 14.12 3.64
N THR A 20 -3.83 14.69 3.60
CA THR A 20 -4.84 14.35 2.59
C THR A 20 -4.38 14.71 1.16
N ALA A 21 -3.62 15.79 1.00
CA ALA A 21 -3.15 16.22 -0.32
C ALA A 21 -1.93 15.43 -0.82
N ASN A 22 -1.06 14.95 0.08
CA ASN A 22 0.27 14.46 -0.29
C ASN A 22 0.48 12.96 -0.05
N LEU A 23 -0.35 12.28 0.76
CA LEU A 23 -0.21 10.83 0.96
C LEU A 23 -0.93 10.04 -0.14
N PRO A 24 -0.25 9.05 -0.75
CA PRO A 24 -0.87 8.22 -1.78
C PRO A 24 -1.95 7.30 -1.17
N SER A 25 -3.04 7.12 -1.90
CA SER A 25 -4.06 6.10 -1.59
C SER A 25 -3.61 4.73 -2.10
N ALA A 26 -3.94 3.66 -1.37
CA ALA A 26 -3.76 2.28 -1.84
C ALA A 26 -4.56 1.97 -3.14
N SER A 27 -5.56 2.79 -3.48
CA SER A 27 -6.33 2.68 -4.73
C SER A 27 -5.84 3.63 -5.85
N ALA A 28 -4.74 4.36 -5.64
CA ALA A 28 -4.18 5.24 -6.66
C ALA A 28 -3.62 4.44 -7.84
N ASN A 29 -3.82 4.93 -9.06
CA ASN A 29 -3.17 4.35 -10.23
C ASN A 29 -1.69 4.78 -10.31
N PHE A 30 -0.94 4.11 -11.18
CA PHE A 30 0.50 4.36 -11.37
C PHE A 30 0.84 5.82 -11.69
N THR A 31 0.10 6.46 -12.60
CA THR A 31 0.34 7.86 -12.99
C THR A 31 0.15 8.83 -11.80
N THR A 32 -0.85 8.58 -10.95
CA THR A 32 -1.06 9.36 -9.73
C THR A 32 0.07 9.16 -8.74
N LEU A 33 0.51 7.91 -8.52
CA LEU A 33 1.64 7.60 -7.64
C LEU A 33 2.92 8.31 -8.11
N LEU A 34 3.24 8.21 -9.40
CA LEU A 34 4.40 8.86 -9.99
C LEU A 34 4.35 10.39 -9.82
N LYS A 35 3.18 11.00 -10.00
CA LYS A 35 2.99 12.44 -9.80
C LYS A 35 3.19 12.86 -8.34
N ILE A 36 2.66 12.10 -7.39
CA ILE A 36 2.80 12.39 -5.95
C ILE A 36 4.28 12.30 -5.54
N PHE A 37 5.01 11.28 -6.01
CA PHE A 37 6.44 11.14 -5.74
C PHE A 37 7.24 12.28 -6.38
N ALA A 38 6.97 12.63 -7.64
CA ALA A 38 7.64 13.73 -8.34
C ALA A 38 7.43 15.09 -7.65
N ASN A 39 6.24 15.34 -7.08
CA ASN A 39 5.98 16.55 -6.29
C ASN A 39 6.85 16.65 -5.02
N ASN A 40 7.42 15.54 -4.57
CA ASN A 40 8.34 15.46 -3.42
C ASN A 40 9.81 15.28 -3.87
N GLY A 41 10.11 15.48 -5.16
CA GLY A 41 11.47 15.33 -5.70
C GLY A 41 11.95 13.89 -5.82
N LEU A 42 11.03 12.92 -5.82
CA LEU A 42 11.31 11.49 -5.98
C LEU A 42 10.94 11.03 -7.39
N ASP A 43 11.78 10.21 -8.01
CA ASP A 43 11.58 9.72 -9.38
C ASP A 43 10.91 8.33 -9.43
N LEU A 44 10.90 7.72 -10.63
CA LEU A 44 10.35 6.38 -10.84
C LEU A 44 11.14 5.29 -10.09
N SER A 45 12.46 5.43 -10.02
CA SER A 45 13.33 4.49 -9.31
C SER A 45 13.04 4.56 -7.81
N ASP A 46 12.86 5.76 -7.27
CA ASP A 46 12.44 5.96 -5.88
C ASP A 46 11.07 5.35 -5.60
N LEU A 47 10.10 5.54 -6.50
CA LEU A 47 8.77 4.91 -6.37
C LEU A 47 8.88 3.38 -6.29
N ALA A 48 9.64 2.76 -7.19
CA ALA A 48 9.80 1.31 -7.20
C ALA A 48 10.54 0.81 -5.94
N ALA A 49 11.67 1.45 -5.59
CA ALA A 49 12.49 1.06 -4.45
C ALA A 49 11.76 1.23 -3.11
N LEU A 50 11.05 2.35 -2.92
CA LEU A 50 10.30 2.61 -1.68
C LEU A 50 9.04 1.76 -1.58
N SER A 51 8.43 1.35 -2.70
CA SER A 51 7.33 0.37 -2.70
C SER A 51 7.78 -0.99 -2.18
N GLY A 52 9.08 -1.33 -2.32
CA GLY A 52 9.67 -2.54 -1.75
C GLY A 52 9.53 -2.64 -0.23
N ALA A 53 9.26 -1.54 0.47
CA ALA A 53 8.96 -1.56 1.91
C ALA A 53 7.72 -2.39 2.27
N HIS A 54 6.86 -2.72 1.29
CA HIS A 54 5.75 -3.64 1.46
C HIS A 54 6.17 -5.10 1.69
N THR A 55 7.47 -5.45 1.59
CA THR A 55 8.00 -6.79 1.97
C THR A 55 7.79 -7.13 3.46
N ILE A 56 7.51 -6.14 4.31
CA ILE A 56 7.17 -6.34 5.73
C ILE A 56 5.83 -5.69 6.10
N GLY A 57 5.25 -6.20 7.19
CA GLY A 57 4.08 -5.61 7.84
C GLY A 57 2.76 -6.13 7.28
N VAL A 58 1.69 -5.37 7.58
CA VAL A 58 0.31 -5.80 7.35
C VAL A 58 -0.53 -4.69 6.76
N SER A 59 -1.64 -5.06 6.14
CA SER A 59 -2.68 -4.15 5.65
C SER A 59 -4.05 -4.60 6.13
N HIS A 60 -5.00 -3.68 6.11
CA HIS A 60 -6.37 -3.95 6.48
C HIS A 60 -7.18 -4.44 5.26
N CYS A 61 -8.08 -5.39 5.48
CA CYS A 61 -8.94 -5.94 4.42
C CYS A 61 -9.71 -4.87 3.64
N THR A 62 -10.05 -3.74 4.28
CA THR A 62 -10.74 -2.62 3.64
C THR A 62 -9.96 -2.01 2.48
N LEU A 63 -8.62 -2.06 2.51
CA LEU A 63 -7.76 -1.50 1.45
C LEU A 63 -7.74 -2.38 0.19
N VAL A 64 -7.97 -3.69 0.33
CA VAL A 64 -7.99 -4.65 -0.80
C VAL A 64 -9.40 -5.06 -1.23
N ALA A 65 -10.42 -4.74 -0.41
CA ALA A 65 -11.83 -5.09 -0.60
C ALA A 65 -12.35 -4.80 -2.01
N ARG A 66 -12.06 -3.60 -2.54
CA ARG A 66 -12.46 -3.20 -3.89
C ARG A 66 -11.91 -4.15 -4.95
N ARG A 67 -10.64 -4.55 -4.83
CA ARG A 67 -10.00 -5.48 -5.77
C ARG A 67 -10.57 -6.90 -5.69
N LEU A 68 -11.06 -7.31 -4.53
CA LEU A 68 -11.58 -8.67 -4.31
C LEU A 68 -13.04 -8.84 -4.71
N TYR A 69 -13.87 -7.80 -4.61
CA TYR A 69 -15.33 -7.92 -4.70
C TYR A 69 -16.03 -6.89 -5.58
N ASN A 70 -15.42 -5.75 -5.91
CA ASN A 70 -16.12 -4.71 -6.66
C ASN A 70 -15.18 -3.80 -7.47
N PHE A 71 -14.34 -4.38 -8.32
CA PHE A 71 -13.26 -3.65 -8.99
C PHE A 71 -13.81 -2.59 -9.96
N THR A 72 -14.79 -2.97 -10.79
CA THR A 72 -15.43 -2.08 -11.78
C THR A 72 -16.76 -1.48 -11.31
N GLY A 73 -17.23 -1.84 -10.11
CA GLY A 73 -18.54 -1.41 -9.62
C GLY A 73 -19.68 -2.39 -9.92
N LYS A 74 -19.38 -3.56 -10.51
CA LYS A 74 -20.37 -4.56 -10.96
C LYS A 74 -20.34 -5.87 -10.16
N GLY A 75 -19.65 -5.91 -9.02
CA GLY A 75 -19.51 -7.15 -8.24
C GLY A 75 -18.44 -8.10 -8.79
N ASP A 76 -17.36 -7.56 -9.35
CA ASP A 76 -16.28 -8.30 -9.99
C ASP A 76 -14.93 -8.14 -9.27
N SER A 77 -14.00 -9.04 -9.57
CA SER A 77 -12.64 -9.00 -9.03
C SER A 77 -11.66 -8.38 -10.02
N ASP A 78 -10.60 -7.78 -9.50
CA ASP A 78 -9.54 -7.20 -10.30
C ASP A 78 -8.90 -8.29 -11.18
N PRO A 79 -8.95 -8.17 -12.52
CA PRO A 79 -8.42 -9.17 -13.43
C PRO A 79 -6.89 -9.28 -13.39
N SER A 80 -6.18 -8.29 -12.83
CA SER A 80 -4.73 -8.36 -12.62
C SER A 80 -4.33 -9.15 -11.38
N LEU A 81 -5.28 -9.49 -10.51
CA LEU A 81 -5.03 -10.28 -9.31
C LEU A 81 -5.09 -11.78 -9.64
N ASN A 82 -4.08 -12.54 -9.23
CA ASN A 82 -4.09 -14.00 -9.37
C ASN A 82 -5.34 -14.60 -8.69
N ILE A 83 -6.07 -15.48 -9.40
CA ILE A 83 -7.36 -15.99 -8.94
C ILE A 83 -7.25 -16.88 -7.68
N GLU A 84 -6.20 -17.69 -7.57
CA GLU A 84 -5.95 -18.54 -6.41
C GLU A 84 -5.61 -17.69 -5.19
N TYR A 85 -4.77 -16.67 -5.39
CA TYR A 85 -4.43 -15.72 -4.34
C TYR A 85 -5.64 -14.90 -3.91
N ALA A 86 -6.47 -14.44 -4.86
CA ALA A 86 -7.74 -13.77 -4.54
C ALA A 86 -8.65 -14.67 -3.70
N ASN A 87 -8.76 -15.96 -4.04
CA ASN A 87 -9.55 -16.91 -3.25
C ASN A 87 -8.98 -17.07 -1.83
N LYS A 88 -7.65 -17.17 -1.66
CA LYS A 88 -6.99 -17.17 -0.35
C LYS A 88 -7.28 -15.89 0.44
N LEU A 89 -7.22 -14.73 -0.21
CA LEU A 89 -7.54 -13.46 0.45
C LEU A 89 -9.01 -13.36 0.87
N ARG A 90 -9.96 -13.96 0.13
CA ARG A 90 -11.37 -13.99 0.54
C ARG A 90 -11.65 -14.85 1.76
N THR A 91 -10.83 -15.88 2.03
CA THR A 91 -10.97 -16.67 3.26
C THR A 91 -10.47 -15.90 4.49
N ILE A 92 -9.45 -15.04 4.29
CA ILE A 92 -8.91 -14.15 5.32
C ILE A 92 -9.83 -12.93 5.54
N CYS A 93 -10.35 -12.36 4.45
CA CYS A 93 -11.17 -11.15 4.41
C CYS A 93 -12.63 -11.42 3.99
N PRO A 94 -13.41 -12.27 4.69
CA PRO A 94 -14.76 -12.64 4.27
C PRO A 94 -15.77 -11.49 4.39
N ASN A 95 -15.52 -10.53 5.29
CA ASN A 95 -16.42 -9.43 5.61
C ASN A 95 -15.72 -8.07 5.39
N LEU A 96 -16.21 -7.30 4.43
CA LEU A 96 -15.64 -6.00 4.06
C LEU A 96 -15.89 -4.86 5.06
N ILE A 97 -16.71 -5.13 6.08
CA ILE A 97 -17.14 -4.14 7.08
C ILE A 97 -16.18 -4.14 8.28
N ASN A 98 -15.46 -5.25 8.54
CA ASN A 98 -14.56 -5.33 9.68
C ASN A 98 -13.19 -4.72 9.33
N SER A 99 -12.96 -3.49 9.77
CA SER A 99 -11.67 -2.80 9.61
C SER A 99 -10.54 -3.41 10.44
N SER A 100 -10.82 -4.27 11.42
CA SER A 100 -9.80 -4.84 12.29
C SER A 100 -9.12 -6.09 11.72
N THR A 101 -9.65 -6.67 10.64
CA THR A 101 -9.03 -7.83 10.00
C THR A 101 -7.83 -7.37 9.16
N ILE A 102 -6.67 -7.95 9.46
CA ILE A 102 -5.40 -7.67 8.82
C ILE A 102 -4.97 -8.84 7.92
N LEU A 103 -4.16 -8.52 6.92
CA LEU A 103 -3.46 -9.47 6.05
C LEU A 103 -1.99 -9.06 5.92
N GLU A 104 -1.13 -10.05 5.71
CA GLU A 104 0.29 -9.88 5.41
C GLU A 104 0.47 -9.14 4.08
N MET A 105 1.28 -8.07 4.07
CA MET A 105 1.58 -7.34 2.83
C MET A 105 2.42 -8.18 1.87
N ASP A 106 3.26 -9.04 2.44
CA ASP A 106 4.12 -9.98 1.75
C ASP A 106 3.93 -11.40 2.33
N PRO A 107 3.01 -12.20 1.76
CA PRO A 107 2.69 -13.52 2.29
C PRO A 107 3.94 -14.37 2.44
N GLU A 108 4.08 -15.06 3.58
CA GLU A 108 5.21 -15.93 3.91
C GLU A 108 6.53 -15.21 4.29
N SER A 109 6.70 -13.92 3.97
CA SER A 109 7.91 -13.14 4.34
C SER A 109 7.66 -11.84 5.13
N SER A 110 6.42 -11.52 5.52
CA SER A 110 6.06 -10.22 6.14
C SER A 110 6.78 -9.82 7.43
N LEU A 111 7.63 -10.67 7.99
CA LEU A 111 8.46 -10.38 9.17
C LEU A 111 9.94 -10.12 8.84
N SER A 112 10.33 -10.30 7.56
CA SER A 112 11.70 -10.18 7.08
C SER A 112 11.78 -9.12 6.00
N PHE A 113 12.75 -8.21 6.08
CA PHE A 113 13.00 -7.27 5.00
C PHE A 113 13.90 -7.91 3.95
N ASP A 114 13.32 -8.30 2.82
CA ASP A 114 14.02 -8.94 1.71
C ASP A 114 13.50 -8.46 0.34
N SER A 115 13.73 -9.25 -0.71
CA SER A 115 13.35 -8.95 -2.09
C SER A 115 12.24 -9.87 -2.61
N HIS A 116 11.41 -10.42 -1.73
CA HIS A 116 10.31 -11.32 -2.09
C HIS A 116 9.10 -10.57 -2.68
N TYR A 117 8.85 -9.34 -2.20
CA TYR A 117 7.87 -8.39 -2.77
C TYR A 117 8.19 -8.03 -4.24
#